data_AF-A0A8J9ZAI8-F1
#
_entry.id   AF-A0A8J9ZAI8-F1
#
_cell.length_a   1.000
_cell.length_b   1.000
_cell.length_c   1.000
_cell.angle_alpha   90.00
_cell.angle_beta   90.00
_cell.angle_gamma   90.00
#
_symmetry.space_group_name_H-M   'P 1'
#
loop_
_entity.id
_entity.type
_entity.pdbx_description
1 polymer ?
#
loop_
_entity_poly.entity_id
_entity_poly.type
_entity_poly.pdbx_seq_one_letter_code
_entity_poly.pdbx_strand_id
1 'polypeptide(L)'
;MDQEEALLIAIKVYYSLLVIVGLPANVLTLYILLQRCKRSGEDRCTSSLYLIALAIADSLVLITIVIIYQMILSMVPPGEFCPYLNMLDYGAHNASIWIIVAYTIERFIGVYFPVWKYKVSNPTTAKFAISGVFMLSYLFALSHFFTMRLWGESEDKKRDKTRQREQDEGHANTAEHIHRLVPPSSRHY
;
A
#
# COMPACT_ATOMS: atom_id res chain seq x y z
N MET A 1 7.49 5.29 31.71
CA MET A 1 7.68 5.46 30.26
C MET A 1 6.92 4.33 29.63
N ASP A 2 5.75 4.66 29.10
CA ASP A 2 4.78 3.65 28.72
C ASP A 2 5.27 2.93 27.47
N GLN A 3 5.00 1.62 27.38
CA GLN A 3 5.49 0.78 26.28
C GLN A 3 5.05 1.33 24.90
N GLU A 4 3.89 1.98 24.85
CA GLU A 4 3.35 2.62 23.65
C GLU A 4 4.15 3.86 23.24
N GLU A 5 4.54 4.72 24.18
CA GLU A 5 5.37 5.90 23.91
C GLU A 5 6.76 5.50 23.38
N ALA A 6 7.37 4.47 23.98
CA ALA A 6 8.64 3.95 23.51
C ALA A 6 8.55 3.38 22.08
N LEU A 7 7.45 2.69 21.77
CA LEU A 7 7.19 2.13 20.44
C LEU A 7 6.99 3.25 19.41
N LEU A 8 6.23 4.30 19.75
CA LEU A 8 6.02 5.46 18.88
C LEU A 8 7.32 6.21 18.60
N ILE A 9 8.17 6.41 19.60
CA ILE A 9 9.48 7.04 19.43
C ILE A 9 10.37 6.18 18.54
N ALA A 10 10.43 4.87 18.77
CA ALA A 10 11.22 3.94 17.96
C ALA A 10 10.79 3.96 16.48
N ILE A 11 9.48 3.91 16.21
CA ILE A 11 8.92 4.00 14.87
C ILE A 11 9.34 5.32 14.18
N LYS A 12 9.21 6.46 14.87
CA LYS A 12 9.58 7.76 14.32
C LYS A 12 11.06 7.83 13.96
N VAL A 13 11.93 7.35 14.85
CA VAL A 13 13.38 7.33 14.61
C VAL A 13 13.72 6.42 13.44
N TYR A 14 13.12 5.22 13.39
CA TYR A 14 13.34 4.26 12.33
C TYR A 14 12.98 4.82 10.95
N TYR A 15 11.78 5.37 10.78
CA TYR A 15 11.36 5.96 9.50
C TYR A 15 12.18 7.20 9.13
N SER A 16 12.57 8.03 10.10
CA SER A 16 13.42 9.19 9.85
C SER A 16 14.79 8.79 9.31
N LEU A 17 15.41 7.75 9.90
CA LEU A 17 16.69 7.22 9.45
C LEU A 17 16.58 6.60 8.05
N LEU A 18 15.50 5.84 7.79
CA LEU A 18 15.24 5.28 6.46
C LEU A 18 15.17 6.34 5.38
N VAL A 19 14.55 7.49 5.65
CA VAL A 19 14.46 8.58 4.67
C VAL A 19 15.81 9.26 4.48
N ILE A 20 16.48 9.64 5.57
CA ILE A 20 17.75 10.39 5.53
C ILE A 20 18.85 9.58 4.84
N VAL A 21 18.90 8.27 5.09
CA VAL A 21 19.96 7.39 4.55
C VAL A 21 19.51 6.68 3.28
N GLY A 22 18.29 6.14 3.29
CA GLY A 22 17.79 5.30 2.20
C GLY A 22 17.54 6.07 0.91
N LEU A 23 16.99 7.29 0.97
CA LEU A 23 16.67 8.04 -0.25
C LEU A 23 17.95 8.43 -1.01
N PRO A 24 18.98 9.02 -0.36
CA PRO A 24 20.26 9.27 -1.04
C PRO A 24 20.94 7.99 -1.54
N ALA A 25 20.89 6.90 -0.77
CA ALA A 25 21.49 5.63 -1.18
C ALA A 25 20.82 5.04 -2.43
N ASN A 26 19.49 5.08 -2.51
CA ASN A 26 18.74 4.60 -3.67
C ASN A 26 18.97 5.48 -4.91
N VAL A 27 19.01 6.81 -4.75
CA VAL A 27 19.32 7.74 -5.84
C VAL A 27 20.74 7.54 -6.36
N LEU A 28 21.71 7.38 -5.45
CA LEU A 28 23.10 7.10 -5.83
C LEU A 28 23.21 5.75 -6.55
N THR A 29 22.50 4.73 -6.09
CA THR A 29 22.43 3.42 -6.74
C THR A 29 21.88 3.53 -8.15
N LEU A 30 20.77 4.25 -8.34
CA LEU A 30 20.19 4.54 -9.64
C LEU A 30 21.22 5.23 -10.55
N TYR A 31 21.88 6.28 -10.06
CA TYR A 31 22.89 7.02 -10.81
C TYR A 31 24.07 6.14 -11.25
N ILE A 32 24.63 5.36 -10.32
CA ILE A 32 25.76 4.46 -10.60
C ILE A 32 25.37 3.39 -11.62
N LEU A 33 24.20 2.78 -11.46
CA LEU A 33 23.72 1.73 -12.37
C LEU A 33 23.43 2.26 -13.76
N LEU A 34 22.77 3.42 -13.88
CA LEU A 34 22.56 4.07 -15.17
C LEU A 34 23.89 4.40 -15.87
N GLN A 35 24.85 4.93 -15.12
CA GLN A 35 26.18 5.23 -15.65
C GLN A 35 26.93 3.95 -16.05
N ARG A 36 26.75 2.86 -15.31
CA ARG A 36 27.34 1.55 -15.60
C ARG A 36 26.74 0.92 -16.86
N CYS A 37 25.41 1.01 -17.04
CA CYS A 37 24.72 0.62 -18.27
C CYS A 37 25.24 1.40 -19.47
N LYS A 38 25.39 2.73 -19.33
CA LYS A 38 25.89 3.60 -20.40
C LYS A 38 27.34 3.29 -20.80
N ARG A 39 28.18 2.84 -19.86
CA ARG A 39 29.62 2.58 -20.10
C ARG A 39 29.98 1.16 -20.51
N SER A 40 29.15 0.15 -20.20
CA SER A 40 29.57 -1.26 -20.26
C SER A 40 29.02 -2.09 -21.43
N GLY A 41 28.24 -1.51 -22.34
CA GLY A 41 27.60 -2.27 -23.43
C GLY A 41 26.39 -3.10 -22.97
N GLU A 42 25.57 -3.51 -23.95
CA GLU A 42 24.22 -4.10 -23.80
C GLU A 42 24.16 -5.29 -22.81
N ASP A 43 25.19 -6.14 -22.78
CA ASP A 43 25.20 -7.40 -22.00
C ASP A 43 25.22 -7.20 -20.47
N ARG A 44 25.77 -6.08 -19.97
CA ARG A 44 25.75 -5.75 -18.52
C ARG A 44 24.56 -4.89 -18.12
N CYS A 45 23.76 -4.46 -19.10
CA CYS A 45 22.59 -3.62 -18.87
C CYS A 45 21.45 -4.44 -18.24
N THR A 46 21.22 -5.67 -18.68
CA THR A 46 20.01 -6.44 -18.29
C THR A 46 19.91 -6.70 -16.79
N SER A 47 20.95 -7.23 -16.13
CA SER A 47 20.90 -7.42 -14.67
C SER A 47 20.91 -6.10 -13.90
N SER A 48 21.43 -5.02 -14.51
CA SER A 48 21.40 -3.68 -13.91
C SER A 48 20.00 -3.05 -14.00
N LEU A 49 19.15 -3.46 -14.96
CA LEU A 49 17.77 -2.98 -15.09
C LEU A 49 16.88 -3.41 -13.92
N TYR A 50 17.04 -4.64 -13.40
CA TYR A 50 16.31 -5.07 -12.20
C TYR A 50 16.72 -4.27 -10.97
N LEU A 51 18.02 -4.00 -10.81
CA LEU A 51 18.52 -3.17 -9.72
C LEU A 51 18.08 -1.70 -9.85
N ILE A 52 17.98 -1.19 -11.09
CA ILE A 52 17.42 0.14 -11.38
C ILE A 52 15.93 0.17 -11.00
N ALA A 53 15.16 -0.85 -11.40
CA ALA A 53 13.75 -0.95 -11.07
C ALA A 53 13.52 -1.06 -9.55
N LEU A 54 14.39 -1.81 -8.86
CA LEU A 54 14.38 -1.91 -7.41
C LEU A 54 14.65 -0.56 -6.75
N ALA A 55 15.71 0.15 -7.18
CA ALA A 55 16.03 1.48 -6.67
C ALA A 55 14.91 2.50 -6.92
N ILE A 56 14.19 2.39 -8.05
CA ILE A 56 13.00 3.20 -8.33
C ILE A 56 11.86 2.84 -7.36
N ALA A 57 11.56 1.56 -7.18
CA ALA A 57 10.51 1.10 -6.27
C ALA A 57 10.79 1.54 -4.82
N ASP A 58 12.02 1.35 -4.32
CA ASP A 58 12.40 1.74 -2.97
C ASP A 58 12.39 3.27 -2.80
N SER A 59 12.77 4.03 -3.84
CA SER A 59 12.63 5.49 -3.81
C SER A 59 11.16 5.93 -3.75
N LEU A 60 10.27 5.27 -4.49
CA LEU A 60 8.83 5.55 -4.45
C LEU A 60 8.24 5.27 -3.07
N VAL A 61 8.61 4.16 -2.41
CA VAL A 61 8.21 3.85 -1.03
C VAL A 61 8.66 4.98 -0.09
N LEU A 62 9.96 5.34 -0.12
CA LEU A 62 10.48 6.39 0.76
C LEU A 62 9.84 7.76 0.52
N ILE A 63 9.60 8.14 -0.74
CA ILE A 63 8.91 9.40 -1.07
C ILE A 63 7.47 9.38 -0.53
N THR A 64 6.77 8.26 -0.68
CA THR A 64 5.38 8.13 -0.23
C THR A 64 5.28 8.20 1.29
N ILE A 65 6.20 7.51 2.00
CA ILE A 65 6.35 7.61 3.46
C ILE A 65 6.59 9.05 3.90
N VAL A 66 7.49 9.79 3.23
CA VAL A 66 7.75 11.20 3.56
C VAL A 66 6.49 12.04 3.39
N ILE A 67 5.76 11.89 2.29
CA ILE A 67 4.53 12.66 2.03
C ILE A 67 3.48 12.34 3.09
N ILE A 68 3.26 11.06 3.41
CA ILE A 68 2.31 10.62 4.45
C ILE A 68 2.72 11.21 5.80
N TYR A 69 3.99 11.09 6.17
CA TYR A 69 4.51 11.58 7.45
C TYR A 69 4.35 13.11 7.57
N GLN A 70 4.64 13.87 6.51
CA GLN A 70 4.46 15.31 6.48
C GLN A 70 3.00 15.73 6.56
N MET A 71 2.07 14.99 5.95
CA MET A 71 0.63 15.24 6.09
C MET A 71 0.17 15.03 7.54
N ILE A 72 0.64 13.96 8.19
CA ILE A 72 0.33 13.67 9.61
C ILE A 72 0.86 14.78 10.51
N LEU A 73 2.12 15.20 10.32
CA LEU A 73 2.74 16.26 11.11
C LEU A 73 2.09 17.62 10.90
N SER A 74 1.65 17.92 9.68
CA SER A 74 1.06 19.21 9.34
C SER A 74 -0.42 19.32 9.74
N MET A 75 -1.00 18.29 10.38
CA MET A 75 -2.43 18.22 10.72
C MET A 75 -3.34 18.50 9.52
N VAL A 76 -2.85 18.22 8.30
CA VAL A 76 -3.64 18.40 7.08
C VAL A 76 -4.67 17.26 7.08
N PRO A 77 -5.99 17.56 7.01
CA PRO A 77 -6.98 16.50 6.95
C PRO A 77 -6.64 15.59 5.77
N PRO A 78 -6.65 14.26 5.96
CA PRO A 78 -6.38 13.32 4.89
C PRO A 78 -7.46 13.51 3.82
N GLY A 79 -7.16 14.33 2.83
CA GLY A 79 -8.03 14.57 1.69
C GLY A 79 -8.14 13.31 0.84
N GLU A 80 -8.79 13.44 -0.31
CA GLU A 80 -8.98 12.33 -1.25
C GLU A 80 -7.66 11.68 -1.71
N PHE A 81 -6.51 12.32 -1.51
CA PHE A 81 -5.17 11.83 -1.88
C PHE A 81 -4.56 10.79 -0.93
N CYS A 82 -4.97 10.76 0.35
CA CYS A 82 -4.38 9.85 1.34
C CYS A 82 -4.55 8.35 0.99
N PRO A 83 -5.73 7.90 0.53
CA PRO A 83 -5.90 6.50 0.15
C PRO A 83 -5.07 6.12 -1.09
N TYR A 84 -4.87 7.03 -2.04
CA TYR A 84 -4.02 6.80 -3.20
C TYR A 84 -2.54 6.69 -2.81
N LEU A 85 -2.08 7.51 -1.87
CA LEU A 85 -0.72 7.43 -1.36
C LEU A 85 -0.48 6.11 -0.62
N ASN A 86 -1.42 5.67 0.22
CA ASN A 86 -1.33 4.33 0.83
C ASN A 86 -1.32 3.23 -0.23
N MET A 87 -2.18 3.31 -1.25
CA MET A 87 -2.19 2.34 -2.35
C MET A 87 -0.86 2.32 -3.11
N LEU A 88 -0.25 3.49 -3.32
CA LEU A 88 1.04 3.62 -4.00
C LEU A 88 2.18 3.05 -3.15
N ASP A 89 2.17 3.26 -1.83
CA ASP A 89 3.13 2.69 -0.90
C ASP A 89 3.06 1.16 -0.89
N TYR A 90 1.86 0.59 -0.72
CA TYR A 90 1.64 -0.87 -0.76
C TYR A 90 2.04 -1.47 -2.11
N GLY A 91 1.70 -0.80 -3.22
CA GLY A 91 2.07 -1.22 -4.57
C GLY A 91 3.59 -1.20 -4.77
N ALA A 92 4.27 -0.13 -4.37
CA ALA A 92 5.71 0.01 -4.51
C ALA A 92 6.48 -0.98 -3.63
N HIS A 93 6.02 -1.23 -2.40
CA HIS A 93 6.61 -2.23 -1.51
C HIS A 93 6.50 -3.64 -2.09
N ASN A 94 5.32 -4.02 -2.58
CA ASN A 94 5.10 -5.32 -3.23
C ASN A 94 5.97 -5.45 -4.50
N ALA A 95 6.07 -4.39 -5.30
CA ALA A 95 6.91 -4.38 -6.49
C ALA A 95 8.39 -4.62 -6.13
N SER A 96 8.90 -4.00 -5.07
CA SER A 96 10.27 -4.21 -4.58
C SER A 96 10.55 -5.69 -4.27
N ILE A 97 9.64 -6.35 -3.54
CA ILE A 97 9.75 -7.79 -3.21
C ILE A 97 9.80 -8.64 -4.48
N TRP A 98 8.86 -8.43 -5.40
CA TRP A 98 8.80 -9.21 -6.65
C TRP A 98 9.99 -8.95 -7.57
N ILE A 99 10.52 -7.72 -7.61
CA ILE A 99 11.74 -7.38 -8.34
C ILE A 99 12.94 -8.11 -7.76
N ILE A 100 13.08 -8.17 -6.43
CA ILE A 100 14.15 -8.92 -5.76
C ILE A 100 14.06 -10.40 -6.14
N VAL A 101 12.87 -11.00 -6.05
CA VAL A 101 12.65 -12.40 -6.43
C VAL A 101 13.04 -12.62 -7.89
N ALA A 102 12.56 -11.79 -8.81
CA ALA A 102 12.91 -11.88 -10.24
C ALA A 102 14.42 -11.75 -10.48
N TYR A 103 15.07 -10.79 -9.81
CA TYR A 103 16.52 -10.59 -9.87
C TYR A 103 17.29 -11.83 -9.38
N THR A 104 16.86 -12.44 -8.26
CA THR A 104 17.50 -13.66 -7.75
C THR A 104 17.34 -14.84 -8.71
N ILE A 105 16.18 -14.99 -9.35
CA ILE A 105 15.94 -16.03 -10.36
C ILE A 105 16.85 -15.83 -11.58
N GLU A 106 16.97 -14.60 -12.09
CA GLU A 106 17.89 -14.31 -13.20
C GLU A 106 19.33 -14.68 -12.84
N ARG A 107 19.78 -14.32 -11.63
CA ARG A 107 21.12 -14.67 -11.14
C ARG A 107 21.30 -16.17 -10.98
N PHE A 108 20.31 -16.88 -10.48
CA PHE A 108 20.32 -18.32 -10.36
C PHE A 108 20.47 -18.98 -11.74
N ILE A 109 19.64 -18.59 -12.71
CA ILE A 109 19.73 -19.12 -14.08
C ILE A 109 21.08 -18.78 -14.72
N GLY A 110 21.60 -17.57 -14.54
CA GLY A 110 22.88 -17.15 -15.09
C GLY A 110 24.09 -17.91 -14.53
N VAL A 111 24.00 -18.45 -13.31
CA VAL A 111 25.06 -19.25 -12.67
C VAL A 111 24.97 -20.72 -13.08
N TYR A 112 23.78 -21.32 -13.04
CA TYR A 112 23.61 -22.76 -13.28
C TYR A 112 23.40 -23.12 -14.76
N PHE A 113 22.90 -22.18 -15.58
CA PHE A 113 22.60 -22.40 -17.00
C PHE A 113 23.26 -21.32 -17.88
N PRO A 114 24.61 -21.36 -18.02
CA PRO A 114 25.36 -20.35 -18.78
C PRO A 114 24.94 -20.25 -20.25
N VAL A 115 24.42 -21.34 -20.85
CA VAL A 115 23.91 -21.38 -22.23
C VAL A 115 22.63 -20.55 -22.40
N TRP A 116 21.84 -20.37 -21.35
CA TRP A 116 20.58 -19.60 -21.38
C TRP A 116 20.79 -18.11 -21.11
N LYS A 117 21.99 -17.73 -20.65
CA LYS A 117 22.36 -16.34 -20.35
C LYS A 117 22.10 -15.40 -21.51
N TYR A 118 22.40 -15.80 -22.75
CA TYR A 118 22.14 -14.99 -23.95
C TYR A 118 20.64 -14.79 -24.27
N LYS A 119 19.77 -15.74 -23.90
CA LYS A 119 18.33 -15.67 -24.18
C LYS A 119 17.56 -14.90 -23.09
N VAL A 120 18.04 -14.97 -21.85
CA VAL A 120 17.46 -14.29 -20.67
C VAL A 120 18.00 -12.87 -20.50
N SER A 121 19.24 -12.61 -20.92
CA SER A 121 19.88 -11.28 -20.84
C SER A 121 19.39 -10.30 -21.91
N ASN A 122 18.16 -10.45 -22.41
CA ASN A 122 17.58 -9.50 -23.35
C ASN A 122 16.96 -8.33 -22.55
N PRO A 123 17.42 -7.08 -22.72
CA PRO A 123 16.91 -5.92 -21.99
C PRO A 123 15.41 -5.69 -22.21
N THR A 124 14.87 -6.21 -23.31
CA THR A 124 13.45 -6.15 -23.64
C THR A 124 12.62 -7.02 -22.70
N THR A 125 13.07 -8.24 -22.41
CA THR A 125 12.39 -9.17 -21.49
C THR A 125 12.44 -8.64 -20.05
N ALA A 126 13.56 -8.06 -19.63
CA ALA A 126 13.67 -7.42 -18.32
C ALA A 126 12.67 -6.25 -18.18
N LYS A 127 12.55 -5.38 -19.20
CA LYS A 127 11.56 -4.29 -19.21
C LYS A 127 10.12 -4.81 -19.13
N PHE A 128 9.79 -5.88 -19.87
CA PHE A 128 8.47 -6.51 -19.78
C PHE A 128 8.21 -7.14 -18.42
N ALA A 129 9.19 -7.82 -17.83
CA ALA A 129 9.09 -8.40 -16.49
C ALA A 129 8.89 -7.32 -15.43
N ILE A 130 9.69 -6.24 -15.47
CA ILE A 130 9.57 -5.09 -14.57
C ILE A 130 8.19 -4.44 -14.71
N SER A 131 7.77 -4.16 -15.96
CA SER A 131 6.44 -3.60 -16.23
C SER A 131 5.32 -4.51 -15.71
N GLY A 132 5.43 -5.81 -15.94
CA GLY A 132 4.50 -6.81 -15.41
C GLY A 132 4.45 -6.83 -13.89
N VAL A 133 5.61 -6.75 -13.21
CA VAL A 133 5.69 -6.70 -11.74
C VAL A 133 5.03 -5.43 -11.20
N PHE A 134 5.29 -4.27 -11.80
CA PHE A 134 4.61 -3.03 -11.40
C PHE A 134 3.10 -3.14 -11.63
N MET A 135 2.67 -3.58 -12.81
CA MET A 135 1.25 -3.76 -13.13
C MET A 135 0.55 -4.71 -12.16
N LEU A 136 1.14 -5.88 -11.87
CA LEU A 136 0.59 -6.84 -10.91
C LEU A 136 0.55 -6.26 -9.49
N SER A 137 1.61 -5.56 -9.09
CA SER A 137 1.70 -4.99 -7.74
C SER A 137 0.65 -3.90 -7.51
N TYR A 138 0.44 -3.03 -8.50
CA TYR A 138 -0.62 -2.04 -8.45
C TYR A 138 -2.01 -2.66 -8.61
N LEU A 139 -2.17 -3.73 -9.39
CA LEU A 139 -3.44 -4.46 -9.50
C LEU A 139 -3.85 -5.08 -8.16
N PHE A 140 -2.91 -5.69 -7.44
CA PHE A 140 -3.16 -6.20 -6.09
C PHE A 140 -3.46 -5.08 -5.10
N ALA A 141 -2.73 -3.96 -5.17
CA ALA A 141 -3.02 -2.78 -4.35
C ALA A 141 -4.43 -2.22 -4.62
N LEU A 142 -4.83 -2.14 -5.89
CA LEU A 142 -6.18 -1.74 -6.31
C LEU A 142 -7.25 -2.72 -5.82
N SER A 143 -7.03 -4.03 -5.96
CA SER A 143 -7.95 -5.06 -5.48
C SER A 143 -8.15 -4.97 -3.96
N HIS A 144 -7.06 -4.81 -3.22
CA HIS A 144 -7.08 -4.62 -1.78
C HIS A 144 -7.81 -3.33 -1.38
N PHE A 145 -7.50 -2.22 -2.06
CA PHE A 145 -8.15 -0.94 -1.84
C PHE A 145 -9.66 -1.00 -2.09
N PHE A 146 -10.08 -1.62 -3.19
CA PHE A 146 -11.48 -1.78 -3.54
C PHE A 146 -12.22 -2.68 -2.55
N THR A 147 -11.59 -3.78 -2.12
CA THR A 147 -12.14 -4.69 -1.12
C THR A 147 -12.35 -3.97 0.21
N MET A 148 -11.36 -3.20 0.68
CA MET A 148 -11.48 -2.39 1.90
C MET A 148 -12.58 -1.34 1.80
N ARG A 149 -12.71 -0.66 0.65
CA ARG A 149 -13.76 0.34 0.42
C ARG A 149 -15.16 -0.29 0.44
N LEU A 150 -15.34 -1.43 -0.24
CA LEU A 150 -16.61 -2.16 -0.26
C LEU A 150 -16.97 -2.71 1.12
N TRP A 151 -15.98 -3.22 1.86
CA TRP A 151 -16.19 -3.71 3.22
C TRP A 151 -16.68 -2.58 4.14
N GLY A 152 -16.02 -1.41 4.09
CA GLY A 152 -16.42 -0.23 4.86
C GLY A 152 -17.87 0.18 4.60
N GLU A 153 -18.26 0.30 3.32
CA GLU A 153 -19.63 0.68 2.96
C GLU A 153 -20.67 -0.37 3.43
N SER A 154 -20.29 -1.65 3.43
CA SER A 154 -21.18 -2.72 3.90
C SER A 154 -21.41 -2.68 5.41
N GLU A 155 -20.38 -2.35 6.19
CA GLU A 155 -20.45 -2.23 7.65
C GLU A 155 -21.25 -0.99 8.08
N ASP A 156 -21.09 0.13 7.37
CA ASP A 156 -21.88 1.35 7.64
C ASP A 156 -23.37 1.10 7.39
N LYS A 157 -23.72 0.44 6.28
CA LYS A 157 -25.11 0.03 6.01
C LYS A 157 -25.68 -0.91 7.07
N LYS A 158 -24.87 -1.81 7.65
CA LYS A 158 -25.30 -2.68 8.76
C LYS A 158 -25.54 -1.86 10.03
N ARG A 159 -24.63 -0.93 10.34
CA ARG A 159 -24.72 -0.06 11.52
C ARG A 159 -25.98 0.80 11.48
N ASP A 160 -26.27 1.40 10.33
CA ASP A 160 -27.47 2.23 10.16
C ASP A 160 -28.75 1.40 10.27
N LYS A 161 -28.80 0.21 9.66
CA LYS A 161 -29.94 -0.71 9.80
C LYS A 161 -30.18 -1.13 11.25
N THR A 162 -29.11 -1.33 12.02
CA THR A 162 -29.20 -1.72 13.43
C THR A 162 -29.77 -0.58 14.27
N ARG A 163 -29.27 0.65 14.07
CA ARG A 163 -29.81 1.86 14.71
C ARG A 163 -31.28 2.09 14.38
N GLN A 164 -31.67 1.90 13.12
CA GLN A 164 -33.07 2.04 12.69
C GLN A 164 -33.97 1.05 13.43
N ARG A 165 -33.55 -0.23 13.53
CA ARG A 165 -34.30 -1.26 14.26
C ARG A 165 -34.47 -0.92 15.74
N GLU A 166 -33.40 -0.50 16.41
CA GLU A 166 -33.46 -0.10 17.83
C GLU A 166 -34.43 1.07 18.05
N GLN A 167 -34.48 2.01 17.09
CA GLN A 167 -35.36 3.18 17.15
C GLN A 167 -36.83 2.80 16.92
N ASP A 168 -37.10 1.88 15.98
CA ASP A 168 -38.45 1.34 15.72
C ASP A 168 -38.97 0.51 16.91
N GLU A 169 -38.12 -0.32 17.51
CA GLU A 169 -38.45 -1.11 18.70
C GLU A 169 -38.70 -0.21 19.92
N GLY A 170 -37.91 0.85 20.10
CA GLY A 170 -38.13 1.86 21.14
C GLY A 170 -39.48 2.57 20.98
N HIS A 171 -39.84 2.94 19.75
CA HIS A 171 -41.15 3.53 19.44
C HIS A 171 -42.31 2.56 19.73
N ALA A 172 -42.19 1.29 19.33
CA ALA A 172 -43.22 0.27 19.57
C ALA A 172 -43.43 0.00 21.07
N ASN A 173 -42.34 -0.14 21.82
CA ASN A 173 -42.39 -0.37 23.27
C ASN A 173 -43.01 0.82 24.01
N THR A 174 -42.70 2.05 23.58
CA THR A 174 -43.29 3.27 24.14
C THR A 174 -44.79 3.34 23.84
N ALA A 175 -45.21 3.01 22.61
CA ALA A 175 -46.62 2.99 22.23
C ALA A 175 -47.41 1.91 23.01
N GLU A 176 -46.85 0.71 23.21
CA GLU A 176 -47.45 -0.31 24.05
C GLU A 176 -47.59 0.15 25.51
N HIS A 177 -46.55 0.80 26.05
CA HIS A 177 -46.57 1.29 27.43
C HIS A 177 -47.67 2.35 27.63
N ILE A 178 -47.81 3.28 26.70
CA ILE A 178 -48.89 4.29 26.72
C ILE A 178 -50.26 3.61 26.60
N HIS A 179 -50.43 2.67 25.69
CA HIS A 179 -51.71 1.95 25.51
C HIS A 179 -52.12 1.16 26.76
N ARG A 180 -51.17 0.61 27.54
CA ARG A 180 -51.44 -0.07 28.81
C ARG A 180 -51.87 0.88 29.93
N LEU A 181 -51.42 2.13 29.92
CA LEU A 181 -51.74 3.12 30.95
C LEU A 181 -53.10 3.82 30.73
N VAL A 182 -53.68 3.74 29.53
CA VAL A 182 -54.99 4.35 29.22
C VAL A 182 -56.14 3.46 29.69
N PRO A 183 -56.96 3.89 30.67
CA PRO A 183 -58.10 3.12 31.15
C PRO A 183 -59.21 3.03 30.08
N PRO A 184 -60.04 1.96 30.10
CA PRO A 184 -60.98 1.65 29.03
C PRO A 184 -62.16 2.62 28.86
N SER A 185 -62.40 3.56 29.78
CA SER A 185 -63.58 4.45 29.73
C SER A 185 -63.50 5.59 28.71
N SER A 186 -62.35 5.80 28.05
CA SER A 186 -62.10 6.88 27.08
C SER A 186 -61.89 6.39 25.64
N ARG A 187 -62.08 5.08 25.37
CA ARG A 187 -61.91 4.48 24.04
C ARG A 187 -63.14 4.59 23.11
N HIS A 188 -64.24 5.16 23.60
CA HIS A 188 -65.49 5.37 22.86
C HIS A 188 -66.05 6.78 23.13
N TYR A 189 -65.53 7.78 22.44
CA TYR A 189 -66.20 9.05 22.10
C TYR A 189 -65.59 9.59 20.81
#